data_AF-A0A948ASH3-F1
#
_entry.id   AF-A0A948ASH3-F1
#
_cell.length_a   1.000
_cell.length_b   1.000
_cell.length_c   1.000
_cell.angle_alpha   90.00
_cell.angle_beta   90.00
_cell.angle_gamma   90.00
#
_symmetry.space_group_name_H-M   'P 1'
#
loop_
_entity.id
_entity.type
_entity.pdbx_description
1 polymer ?
#
loop_
_entity_poly.entity_id
_entity_poly.type
_entity_poly.pdbx_seq_one_letter_code
_entity_poly.pdbx_strand_id
1 'polypeptide(L)'
;MLDTLGDIGVWIAFGVWTMLLLCGALMTILGLSGNFIIVGLGLVHALVTGFDPISWQLLLLLLGLAIVGEVVESVLGVVYVARKGATRYGVLGAFLGGLAGAALGSGVVPVIGTVVGSFVGAFAGAVAGEYLRERRTDASVRIGWHAFAGKMLASGFKFALALAMIALLLQRAWPGSA
;
A
#
# COMPACT_ATOMS: atom_id res chain seq x y z
N MET A 1 25.40 34.54 -8.30
CA MET A 1 24.97 33.79 -9.51
C MET A 1 25.19 32.30 -9.35
N LEU A 2 26.38 31.86 -8.89
CA LEU A 2 26.61 30.45 -8.55
C LEU A 2 25.79 29.97 -7.35
N ASP A 3 25.65 30.80 -6.30
CA ASP A 3 24.87 30.44 -5.10
C ASP A 3 23.37 30.28 -5.42
N THR A 4 22.81 31.22 -6.18
CA THR A 4 21.42 31.17 -6.66
C THR A 4 21.12 29.96 -7.55
N LEU A 5 22.09 29.47 -8.31
CA LEU A 5 21.93 28.26 -9.13
C LEU A 5 21.99 26.99 -8.27
N GLY A 6 22.80 26.99 -7.21
CA GLY A 6 22.86 25.92 -6.22
C GLY A 6 21.53 25.75 -5.48
N ASP A 7 20.95 26.85 -5.00
CA ASP A 7 19.66 26.83 -4.31
C ASP A 7 18.54 26.27 -5.19
N ILE A 8 18.47 26.70 -6.44
CA ILE A 8 17.48 26.20 -7.41
C ILE A 8 17.63 24.68 -7.60
N GLY A 9 18.86 24.18 -7.67
CA GLY A 9 19.12 22.74 -7.80
C GLY A 9 18.58 21.92 -6.63
N VAL A 10 18.75 22.41 -5.40
CA VAL A 10 18.25 21.74 -4.19
C VAL A 10 16.72 21.68 -4.18
N TRP A 11 16.04 22.78 -4.52
CA TRP A 11 14.58 22.81 -4.58
C TRP A 11 14.02 21.89 -5.67
N ILE A 12 14.68 21.81 -6.83
CA ILE A 12 14.29 20.87 -7.90
C ILE A 12 14.45 19.42 -7.43
N ALA A 13 15.60 19.08 -6.82
CA ALA A 13 15.86 17.73 -6.32
C ALA A 13 14.83 17.33 -5.25
N PHE A 14 14.53 18.23 -4.31
CA PHE A 14 13.52 18.03 -3.28
C PHE A 14 12.12 17.83 -3.88
N GLY A 15 11.74 18.65 -4.88
CA GLY A 15 10.47 18.52 -5.59
C GLY A 15 10.34 17.17 -6.30
N VAL A 16 11.38 16.74 -7.03
CA VAL A 16 11.41 15.43 -7.71
C VAL A 16 11.32 14.28 -6.70
N TRP A 17 12.10 14.34 -5.62
CA TRP A 17 12.05 13.33 -4.56
C TRP A 17 10.66 13.23 -3.92
N THR A 18 10.02 14.37 -3.66
CA THR A 18 8.63 14.43 -3.15
C THR A 18 7.65 13.78 -4.12
N MET A 19 7.77 14.01 -5.42
CA MET A 19 6.92 13.34 -6.42
C MET A 19 7.12 11.83 -6.42
N LEU A 20 8.36 11.35 -6.31
CA LEU A 20 8.66 9.91 -6.21
C LEU A 20 8.06 9.28 -4.95
N LEU A 21 8.11 9.99 -3.81
CA LEU A 21 7.47 9.57 -2.57
C LEU A 21 5.94 9.44 -2.74
N LEU A 22 5.30 10.44 -3.36
CA LEU A 22 3.86 10.40 -3.64
C LEU A 22 3.48 9.27 -4.61
N CYS A 23 4.30 9.00 -5.63
CA CYS A 23 4.14 7.81 -6.48
C CYS A 23 4.20 6.51 -5.67
N GLY A 24 5.13 6.42 -4.71
CA GLY A 24 5.22 5.30 -3.77
C GLY A 24 3.95 5.15 -2.91
N ALA A 25 3.37 6.24 -2.42
CA ALA A 25 2.09 6.20 -1.71
C ALA A 25 0.94 5.76 -2.63
N LEU A 26 0.84 6.28 -3.85
CA LEU A 26 -0.19 5.84 -4.79
C LEU A 26 -0.09 4.34 -5.06
N MET A 27 1.13 3.80 -5.15
CA MET A 27 1.36 2.35 -5.30
C MET A 27 0.77 1.50 -4.18
N THR A 28 0.57 2.03 -2.96
CA THR A 28 -0.06 1.25 -1.88
C THR A 28 -1.56 1.02 -2.12
N ILE A 29 -2.23 1.95 -2.81
CA ILE A 29 -3.63 1.75 -3.24
C ILE A 29 -3.72 0.63 -4.28
N LEU A 30 -2.64 0.45 -5.05
CA LEU A 30 -2.54 -0.54 -6.11
C LEU A 30 -2.31 -1.97 -5.57
N GLY A 31 -2.25 -2.15 -4.25
CA GLY A 31 -1.93 -3.43 -3.61
C GLY A 31 -0.45 -3.79 -3.71
N LEU A 32 0.41 -2.85 -4.10
CA LEU A 32 1.86 -3.01 -4.11
C LEU A 32 2.46 -2.56 -2.78
N SER A 33 3.68 -3.02 -2.51
CA SER A 33 4.46 -2.70 -1.31
C SER A 33 5.10 -1.30 -1.38
N GLY A 34 4.30 -0.28 -1.72
CA GLY A 34 4.73 1.12 -1.91
C GLY A 34 5.38 1.77 -0.68
N ASN A 35 5.02 1.33 0.53
CA ASN A 35 5.67 1.81 1.76
C ASN A 35 7.16 1.49 1.81
N PHE A 36 7.60 0.35 1.23
CA PHE A 36 9.03 0.04 1.17
C PHE A 36 9.77 0.90 0.14
N ILE A 37 9.09 1.34 -0.92
CA ILE A 37 9.64 2.31 -1.86
C ILE A 37 9.89 3.64 -1.13
N ILE A 38 8.95 4.09 -0.30
CA ILE A 38 9.11 5.29 0.53
C ILE A 38 10.31 5.15 1.48
N VAL A 39 10.46 4.00 2.15
CA VAL A 39 11.63 3.70 3.00
C VAL A 39 12.93 3.75 2.18
N GLY A 40 12.94 3.13 1.00
CA GLY A 40 14.10 3.11 0.11
C GLY A 40 14.51 4.51 -0.36
N LEU A 41 13.54 5.34 -0.74
CA LEU A 41 13.77 6.74 -1.12
C LEU A 41 14.29 7.57 0.05
N GLY A 42 13.80 7.31 1.27
CA GLY A 42 14.34 7.91 2.50
C GLY A 42 15.77 7.46 2.78
N LEU A 43 16.08 6.18 2.59
CA LEU A 43 17.43 5.64 2.74
C LEU A 43 18.41 6.25 1.73
N VAL A 44 18.02 6.34 0.45
CA VAL A 44 18.85 6.99 -0.58
C VAL A 44 19.15 8.43 -0.19
N HIS A 45 18.14 9.19 0.25
CA HIS A 45 18.36 10.56 0.73
C HIS A 45 19.33 10.59 1.93
N ALA A 46 19.13 9.72 2.93
CA ALA A 46 20.01 9.63 4.09
C ALA A 46 21.46 9.31 3.72
N LEU A 47 21.68 8.40 2.77
CA LEU A 47 23.03 8.05 2.29
C LEU A 47 23.71 9.21 1.57
N VAL A 48 22.97 9.97 0.76
CA VAL A 48 23.50 11.14 0.03
C VAL A 48 23.84 12.29 0.99
N THR A 49 23.06 12.46 2.05
CA THR A 49 23.18 13.57 3.00
C THR A 49 23.99 13.22 4.26
N GLY A 50 24.51 12.00 4.38
CA GLY A 50 25.33 11.58 5.52
C GLY A 50 24.53 11.35 6.81
N PHE A 51 23.26 10.97 6.70
CA PHE A 51 22.31 10.74 7.80
C PHE A 51 21.89 11.99 8.59
N ASP A 52 22.04 13.17 7.99
CA ASP A 52 21.52 14.44 8.49
C ASP A 52 20.79 15.16 7.34
N PRO A 53 19.48 15.41 7.41
CA PRO A 53 18.59 15.36 8.58
C PRO A 53 17.86 14.03 8.82
N ILE A 54 17.97 13.07 7.91
CA ILE A 54 17.32 11.76 8.02
C ILE A 54 18.23 10.80 8.77
N SER A 55 17.97 10.60 10.07
CA SER A 55 18.73 9.67 10.90
C SER A 55 18.35 8.21 10.65
N TRP A 56 19.24 7.29 11.01
CA TRP A 56 18.98 5.85 10.96
C TRP A 56 17.79 5.43 11.84
N GLN A 57 17.52 6.14 12.96
CA GLN A 57 16.35 5.85 13.80
C GLN A 57 15.04 6.15 13.07
N LEU A 58 15.00 7.24 12.29
CA LEU A 58 13.83 7.53 11.47
C LEU A 58 13.63 6.44 10.42
N LEU A 59 14.69 5.98 9.75
CA LEU A 59 14.59 4.88 8.79
C LEU A 59 14.04 3.59 9.42
N LEU A 60 14.47 3.25 10.64
CA LEU A 60 13.92 2.10 11.37
C LEU A 60 12.46 2.28 11.75
N LEU A 61 12.06 3.48 12.17
CA LEU A 61 10.66 3.81 12.43
C LEU A 61 9.82 3.64 11.15
N LEU A 62 10.28 4.19 10.03
CA LEU A 62 9.60 4.09 8.73
C LEU A 62 9.50 2.63 8.27
N LEU A 63 10.56 1.84 8.45
CA LEU A 63 10.54 0.40 8.16
C LEU A 63 9.52 -0.33 9.05
N GLY A 64 9.46 -0.01 10.34
CA GLY A 64 8.46 -0.54 11.26
C GLY A 64 7.04 -0.21 10.81
N LEU A 65 6.77 1.04 10.44
CA LEU A 65 5.47 1.47 9.90
C LEU A 65 5.12 0.76 8.59
N ALA A 66 6.10 0.56 7.70
CA ALA A 66 5.90 -0.17 6.45
C ALA A 66 5.47 -1.62 6.70
N ILE A 67 6.15 -2.32 7.62
CA ILE A 67 5.81 -3.69 8.03
C ILE A 67 4.42 -3.73 8.68
N VAL A 68 4.11 -2.81 9.58
CA VAL A 68 2.78 -2.70 10.18
C VAL A 68 1.71 -2.51 9.10
N GLY A 69 1.96 -1.68 8.10
CA GLY A 69 1.05 -1.49 6.97
C GLY A 69 0.75 -2.78 6.21
N GLU A 70 1.76 -3.60 5.91
CA GLU A 70 1.57 -4.89 5.23
C GLU A 70 0.82 -5.92 6.08
N VAL A 71 1.20 -6.01 7.36
CA VAL A 71 0.54 -6.93 8.30
C VAL A 71 -0.92 -6.53 8.46
N VAL A 72 -1.19 -5.23 8.66
CA VAL A 72 -2.56 -4.72 8.79
C VAL A 72 -3.35 -4.93 7.51
N GLU A 73 -2.76 -4.73 6.33
CA GLU A 73 -3.46 -4.99 5.07
C GLU A 73 -3.87 -6.47 4.96
N SER A 74 -2.93 -7.36 5.25
CA SER A 74 -3.12 -8.81 5.18
C SER A 74 -4.15 -9.30 6.21
N VAL A 75 -4.08 -8.78 7.45
CA VAL A 75 -4.93 -9.22 8.56
C VAL A 75 -6.32 -8.58 8.48
N LEU A 76 -6.45 -7.28 8.24
CA LEU A 76 -7.76 -6.62 8.19
C LEU A 76 -8.63 -7.17 7.07
N GLY A 77 -8.06 -7.45 5.89
CA GLY A 77 -8.82 -8.05 4.78
C GLY A 77 -9.46 -9.37 5.19
N VAL A 78 -8.70 -10.23 5.87
CA VAL A 78 -9.14 -11.55 6.36
C VAL A 78 -10.12 -11.43 7.53
N VAL A 79 -9.77 -10.64 8.55
CA VAL A 79 -10.54 -10.51 9.79
C VAL A 79 -11.88 -9.81 9.53
N TYR A 80 -11.91 -8.78 8.69
CA TYR A 80 -13.15 -8.08 8.34
C TYR A 80 -14.16 -9.04 7.70
N VAL A 81 -13.73 -9.86 6.74
CA VAL A 81 -14.58 -10.83 6.06
C VAL A 81 -15.08 -11.92 7.01
N ALA A 82 -14.19 -12.47 7.83
CA ALA A 82 -14.54 -13.48 8.83
C ALA A 82 -15.58 -12.94 9.84
N ARG A 83 -15.41 -11.70 10.30
CA ARG A 83 -16.37 -11.04 11.21
C ARG A 83 -17.73 -10.76 10.58
N LYS A 84 -17.81 -10.72 9.25
CA LYS A 84 -19.07 -10.55 8.50
C LYS A 84 -19.78 -11.87 8.20
N GLY A 85 -19.36 -12.96 8.86
CA GLY A 85 -20.03 -14.26 8.82
C GLY A 85 -19.56 -15.17 7.69
N ALA A 86 -18.47 -14.83 7.01
CA ALA A 86 -17.91 -15.70 5.97
C ALA A 86 -17.42 -17.03 6.55
N THR A 87 -17.65 -18.11 5.82
CA THR A 87 -17.05 -19.40 6.11
C THR A 87 -15.53 -19.37 5.90
N ARG A 88 -14.83 -20.39 6.41
CA ARG A 88 -13.37 -20.55 6.19
C ARG A 88 -13.02 -20.60 4.70
N TYR A 89 -13.91 -21.16 3.87
CA TYR A 89 -13.74 -21.24 2.43
C TYR A 89 -13.94 -19.89 1.75
N GLY A 90 -14.91 -19.07 2.18
CA GLY A 90 -15.08 -17.70 1.71
C GLY A 90 -13.89 -16.82 2.07
N VAL A 91 -13.35 -16.94 3.28
CA VAL A 91 -12.14 -16.21 3.72
C VAL A 91 -10.90 -16.63 2.91
N LEU A 92 -10.64 -17.95 2.78
CA LEU A 92 -9.51 -18.46 2.00
C LEU A 92 -9.66 -18.11 0.52
N GLY A 93 -10.88 -18.21 0.00
CA GLY A 93 -11.23 -17.83 -1.36
C GLY A 93 -10.99 -16.36 -1.64
N ALA A 94 -11.33 -15.46 -0.71
CA ALA A 94 -11.03 -14.03 -0.82
C ALA A 94 -9.53 -13.77 -0.93
N PHE A 95 -8.74 -14.42 -0.08
CA PHE A 95 -7.29 -14.24 -0.04
C PHE A 95 -6.62 -14.77 -1.32
N LEU A 96 -6.88 -16.03 -1.68
CA LEU A 96 -6.30 -16.67 -2.87
C LEU A 96 -6.81 -16.04 -4.16
N GLY A 97 -8.11 -15.71 -4.21
CA GLY A 97 -8.72 -15.02 -5.33
C GLY A 97 -8.12 -13.63 -5.53
N GLY A 98 -7.87 -12.89 -4.46
CA GLY A 98 -7.20 -11.59 -4.54
C GLY A 98 -5.78 -11.69 -5.10
N LEU A 99 -5.00 -12.68 -4.66
CA LEU A 99 -3.65 -12.92 -5.18
C LEU A 99 -3.67 -13.37 -6.65
N ALA A 100 -4.50 -14.34 -6.99
CA ALA A 100 -4.63 -14.85 -8.35
C ALA A 100 -5.15 -13.76 -9.30
N GLY A 101 -6.16 -13.00 -8.89
CA GLY A 101 -6.70 -11.89 -9.66
C GLY A 101 -5.67 -10.78 -9.86
N ALA A 102 -4.86 -10.45 -8.84
CA ALA A 102 -3.75 -9.50 -8.97
C ALA A 102 -2.74 -9.97 -10.02
N ALA A 103 -2.33 -11.24 -9.97
CA ALA A 103 -1.35 -11.82 -10.89
C ALA A 103 -1.89 -11.87 -12.34
N LEU A 104 -3.12 -12.34 -12.53
CA LEU A 104 -3.76 -12.43 -13.84
C LEU A 104 -4.00 -11.03 -14.43
N GLY A 105 -4.53 -10.10 -13.63
CA GLY A 105 -4.79 -8.74 -14.07
C GLY A 105 -3.50 -8.01 -14.45
N SER A 106 -2.42 -8.22 -13.69
CA SER A 106 -1.10 -7.66 -13.99
C SER A 106 -0.56 -8.11 -15.36
N GLY A 107 -0.94 -9.31 -15.82
CA GLY A 107 -0.54 -9.82 -17.14
C GLY A 107 -1.26 -9.15 -18.32
N VAL A 108 -2.42 -8.52 -18.09
CA VAL A 108 -3.20 -7.84 -19.14
C VAL A 108 -2.84 -6.37 -19.23
N VAL A 109 -2.95 -5.65 -18.11
CA VAL A 109 -2.56 -4.24 -18.00
C VAL A 109 -1.73 -4.10 -16.74
N PRO A 110 -0.41 -3.86 -16.85
CA PRO A 110 0.44 -3.67 -15.68
C PRO A 110 -0.10 -2.57 -14.78
N VAL A 111 0.09 -2.73 -13.46
CA VAL A 111 -0.35 -1.78 -12.43
C VAL A 111 -1.87 -1.72 -12.28
N ILE A 112 -2.62 -1.21 -13.26
CA ILE A 112 -4.09 -1.05 -13.19
C ILE A 112 -4.78 -2.40 -13.08
N GLY A 113 -4.35 -3.37 -13.91
CA GLY A 113 -4.88 -4.72 -13.88
C GLY A 113 -4.57 -5.44 -12.56
N THR A 114 -3.42 -5.18 -11.95
CA THR A 114 -3.08 -5.70 -10.61
C THR A 114 -4.09 -5.22 -9.58
N VAL A 115 -4.43 -3.92 -9.58
CA VAL A 115 -5.41 -3.37 -8.63
C VAL A 115 -6.77 -3.99 -8.86
N VAL A 116 -7.33 -3.79 -10.06
CA VAL A 116 -8.69 -4.22 -10.39
C VAL A 116 -8.82 -5.72 -10.21
N GLY A 117 -7.85 -6.47 -10.71
CA GLY A 117 -7.76 -7.91 -10.55
C GLY A 117 -7.70 -8.35 -9.09
N SER A 118 -6.95 -7.65 -8.23
CA SER A 118 -6.89 -8.00 -6.81
C SER A 118 -8.22 -7.81 -6.08
N PHE A 119 -8.99 -6.77 -6.44
CA PHE A 119 -10.29 -6.50 -5.85
C PHE A 119 -11.37 -7.43 -6.40
N VAL A 120 -11.43 -7.59 -7.73
CA VAL A 120 -12.38 -8.47 -8.41
C VAL A 120 -12.10 -9.93 -8.05
N GLY A 121 -10.83 -10.32 -8.00
CA GLY A 121 -10.41 -11.65 -7.60
C GLY A 121 -10.75 -11.96 -6.14
N ALA A 122 -10.55 -11.00 -5.22
CA ALA A 122 -10.96 -11.17 -3.83
C ALA A 122 -12.48 -11.31 -3.70
N PHE A 123 -13.25 -10.51 -4.42
CA PHE A 123 -14.69 -10.66 -4.50
C PHE A 123 -15.09 -12.04 -5.05
N ALA A 124 -14.63 -12.39 -6.24
CA ALA A 124 -15.02 -13.63 -6.93
C ALA A 124 -14.59 -14.88 -6.17
N GLY A 125 -13.38 -14.86 -5.62
CA GLY A 125 -12.86 -15.95 -4.79
C GLY A 125 -13.65 -16.12 -3.50
N ALA A 126 -14.07 -15.02 -2.85
CA ALA A 126 -14.94 -15.08 -1.69
C ALA A 126 -16.31 -15.65 -2.04
N VAL A 127 -16.94 -15.19 -3.13
CA VAL A 127 -18.23 -15.71 -3.60
C VAL A 127 -18.13 -17.20 -3.92
N ALA A 128 -17.10 -17.62 -4.65
CA ALA A 128 -16.91 -19.02 -5.01
C ALA A 128 -16.65 -19.90 -3.78
N GLY A 129 -15.77 -19.47 -2.88
CA GLY A 129 -15.47 -20.16 -1.64
C GLY A 129 -16.68 -20.32 -0.73
N GLU A 130 -17.48 -19.26 -0.60
CA GLU A 130 -18.69 -19.28 0.21
C GLU A 130 -19.78 -20.16 -0.42
N TYR A 131 -19.95 -20.07 -1.74
CA TYR A 131 -20.95 -20.85 -2.46
C TYR A 131 -20.69 -22.36 -2.37
N LEU A 132 -19.42 -22.78 -2.40
CA LEU A 132 -19.02 -24.17 -2.21
C LEU A 132 -19.51 -24.75 -0.88
N ARG A 133 -19.62 -23.92 0.16
CA ARG A 133 -20.04 -24.34 1.50
C ARG A 133 -21.53 -24.15 1.74
N GLU A 134 -22.07 -22.97 1.44
CA GLU A 134 -23.45 -22.61 1.79
C GLU A 134 -24.46 -22.95 0.70
N ARG A 135 -24.03 -23.13 -0.56
CA ARG A 135 -24.90 -23.40 -1.73
C ARG A 135 -26.00 -22.35 -1.94
N ARG A 136 -25.81 -21.14 -1.39
CA ARG A 136 -26.76 -20.00 -1.46
C ARG A 136 -26.10 -18.81 -2.13
N THR A 137 -26.62 -18.43 -3.30
CA THR A 137 -26.03 -17.36 -4.13
C THR A 137 -26.08 -16.00 -3.43
N ASP A 138 -27.24 -15.61 -2.88
CA ASP A 138 -27.41 -14.28 -2.26
C ASP A 138 -26.48 -14.07 -1.05
N ALA A 139 -26.31 -15.11 -0.24
CA ALA A 139 -25.38 -15.09 0.89
C ALA A 139 -23.93 -14.98 0.42
N SER A 140 -23.57 -15.75 -0.61
CA SER A 140 -22.21 -15.78 -1.16
C SER A 140 -21.81 -14.43 -1.77
N VAL A 141 -22.69 -13.81 -2.57
CA VAL A 141 -22.47 -12.48 -3.17
C VAL A 141 -22.28 -11.42 -2.10
N ARG A 142 -23.07 -11.47 -1.01
CA ARG A 142 -22.91 -10.56 0.12
C ARG A 142 -21.52 -10.71 0.78
N ILE A 143 -21.04 -11.93 0.97
CA ILE A 143 -19.68 -12.18 1.47
C ILE A 143 -18.62 -11.64 0.50
N GLY A 144 -18.83 -11.79 -0.81
CA GLY A 144 -18.00 -11.13 -1.83
C GLY A 144 -17.86 -9.63 -1.62
N TRP A 145 -18.98 -8.93 -1.41
CA TRP A 145 -18.95 -7.49 -1.14
C TRP A 145 -18.24 -7.14 0.16
N HIS A 146 -18.35 -7.98 1.19
CA HIS A 146 -17.55 -7.81 2.40
C HIS A 146 -16.04 -8.01 2.14
N ALA A 147 -15.64 -8.93 1.26
CA ALA A 147 -14.24 -9.09 0.86
C ALA A 147 -13.69 -7.86 0.13
N PHE A 148 -14.46 -7.33 -0.82
CA PHE A 148 -14.12 -6.09 -1.50
C PHE A 148 -13.97 -4.91 -0.53
N ALA A 149 -14.95 -4.71 0.35
CA ALA A 149 -14.93 -3.64 1.35
C ALA A 149 -13.79 -3.80 2.36
N GLY A 150 -13.52 -5.04 2.81
CA GLY A 150 -12.41 -5.34 3.71
C GLY A 150 -11.05 -4.97 3.09
N LYS A 151 -10.87 -5.29 1.80
CA LYS A 151 -9.66 -4.92 1.06
C LYS A 151 -9.53 -3.42 0.85
N MET A 152 -10.64 -2.71 0.59
CA MET A 152 -10.63 -1.24 0.49
C MET A 152 -10.20 -0.59 1.82
N LEU A 153 -10.77 -1.04 2.95
CA LEU A 153 -10.44 -0.52 4.28
C LEU A 153 -8.97 -0.78 4.63
N ALA A 154 -8.49 -1.99 4.35
CA ALA A 154 -7.11 -2.40 4.54
C ALA A 154 -6.13 -1.53 3.72
N SER A 155 -6.42 -1.32 2.43
CA SER A 155 -5.62 -0.47 1.55
C SER A 155 -5.65 1.00 1.97
N GLY A 156 -6.82 1.52 2.38
CA GLY A 156 -6.95 2.90 2.87
C GLY A 156 -6.12 3.16 4.13
N PHE A 157 -6.08 2.22 5.08
CA PHE A 157 -5.21 2.32 6.24
C PHE A 157 -3.72 2.32 5.85
N LYS A 158 -3.32 1.41 4.95
CA LYS A 158 -1.93 1.35 4.45
C LYS A 158 -1.52 2.63 3.73
N PHE A 159 -2.44 3.23 2.96
CA PHE A 159 -2.23 4.52 2.31
C PHE A 159 -2.08 5.67 3.31
N ALA A 160 -2.89 5.70 4.37
CA ALA A 160 -2.74 6.70 5.44
C ALA A 160 -1.38 6.61 6.13
N LEU A 161 -0.87 5.39 6.36
CA LEU A 161 0.50 5.19 6.85
C LEU A 161 1.54 5.70 5.86
N ALA A 162 1.36 5.46 4.56
CA ALA A 162 2.24 5.99 3.52
C ALA A 162 2.34 7.52 3.59
N LEU A 163 1.20 8.21 3.72
CA LEU A 163 1.16 9.67 3.86
C LEU A 163 1.84 10.15 5.14
N ALA A 164 1.64 9.45 6.27
CA ALA A 164 2.31 9.78 7.53
C ALA A 164 3.84 9.64 7.40
N MET A 165 4.32 8.58 6.74
CA MET A 165 5.74 8.36 6.47
C MET A 165 6.34 9.49 5.62
N ILE A 166 5.62 9.91 4.57
CA ILE A 166 6.03 11.03 3.72
C ILE A 166 6.08 12.32 4.53
N ALA A 167 5.06 12.61 5.35
CA ALA A 167 5.04 13.81 6.18
C ALA A 167 6.26 13.89 7.12
N LEU A 168 6.63 12.78 7.76
CA LEU A 168 7.84 12.70 8.60
C LEU A 168 9.12 12.97 7.81
N LEU A 169 9.22 12.42 6.60
CA LEU A 169 10.36 12.63 5.70
C LEU A 169 10.47 14.10 5.26
N LEU A 170 9.37 14.70 4.82
CA LEU A 170 9.33 16.11 4.39
C LEU A 170 9.60 17.07 5.54
N GLN A 171 9.09 16.77 6.74
CA GLN A 171 9.35 17.59 7.94
C GLN A 171 10.84 17.63 8.28
N ARG A 172 11.54 16.50 8.11
CA ARG A 172 12.97 16.41 8.42
C ARG A 172 13.85 16.96 7.30
N ALA A 173 13.54 16.64 6.05
CA ALA A 173 14.32 17.03 4.88
C ALA A 173 13.97 18.43 4.34
N TRP A 174 13.26 19.26 5.11
CA TRP A 174 12.83 20.58 4.66
C TRP A 174 14.04 21.48 4.35
N PRO A 175 14.19 21.99 3.11
CA PRO A 175 15.37 22.78 2.73
C PRO A 175 15.40 24.18 3.37
N GLY A 176 14.25 24.73 3.78
CA GLY A 176 14.15 26.11 4.29
C GLY A 176 14.48 26.29 5.77
N SER A 177 15.05 25.28 6.44
CA SER A 177 15.52 25.37 7.84
C SER A 177 17.05 25.39 7.99
N ALA A 178 17.78 25.46 6.87
CA ALA A 178 19.23 25.64 6.81
C ALA A 178 19.61 27.11 6.57
#